data_AF-A0A373RXK5-F1
#
_entry.id   AF-A0A373RXK5-F1
#
_cell.length_a   1.000
_cell.length_b   1.000
_cell.length_c   1.000
_cell.angle_alpha   90.00
_cell.angle_beta   90.00
_cell.angle_gamma   90.00
#
_symmetry.space_group_name_H-M   'P 1'
#
loop_
_entity.id
_entity.type
_entity.pdbx_description
1 polymer ?
#
loop_
_entity_poly.entity_id
_entity_poly.type
_entity_poly.pdbx_seq_one_letter_code
_entity_poly.pdbx_strand_id
1 'polypeptide(L)' 'MSDLTHLFTIGQPVRCRLDEKFYNSSRLTYRGTVKETYPDHIIVDIPEISKHCWFENDFNMDCVYPEYNFQE' A
#
# COMPACT_ATOMS: atom_id res chain seq x y z
N MET A 1 -19.02 4.90 2.61
CA MET A 1 -17.59 5.03 2.32
C MET A 1 -16.86 4.42 3.49
N SER A 2 -15.98 3.46 3.24
CA SER A 2 -15.23 2.76 4.29
C SER A 2 -14.13 3.69 4.82
N ASP A 3 -14.06 3.90 6.13
CA ASP A 3 -13.00 4.70 6.75
C ASP A 3 -11.69 3.91 6.76
N LEU A 4 -10.77 4.31 5.88
CA LEU A 4 -9.45 3.67 5.71
C LEU A 4 -8.45 4.03 6.80
N THR A 5 -8.73 5.04 7.64
CA THR A 5 -7.82 5.48 8.70
C THR A 5 -7.58 4.40 9.76
N HIS A 6 -8.48 3.42 9.86
CA HIS A 6 -8.34 2.26 10.72
C HIS A 6 -7.60 1.08 10.06
N LEU A 7 -7.45 1.07 8.73
CA LEU A 7 -6.83 -0.04 8.00
C LEU A 7 -5.31 0.08 7.92
N PHE A 8 -4.81 1.32 7.83
CA PHE A 8 -3.39 1.61 7.77
C PHE A 8 -3.02 2.75 8.71
N THR A 9 -1.85 2.66 9.32
CA THR A 9 -1.31 3.70 10.21
C THR A 9 -0.12 4.40 9.55
N ILE A 10 0.04 5.71 9.78
CA ILE A 10 1.23 6.45 9.33
C ILE A 10 2.50 5.79 9.90
N GLY A 11 3.50 5.58 9.04
CA GLY A 11 4.75 4.91 9.36
C GLY A 11 4.70 3.37 9.20
N GLN A 12 3.54 2.81 8.89
CA GLN A 12 3.41 1.37 8.70
C GLN A 12 4.15 0.90 7.43
N PRO A 13 4.98 -0.15 7.51
CA PRO A 13 5.57 -0.77 6.35
C PRO A 13 4.50 -1.56 5.58
N VAL A 14 4.48 -1.37 4.26
CA VAL A 14 3.53 -2.02 3.35
C VAL A 14 4.24 -2.58 2.14
N ARG A 15 3.58 -3.52 1.47
CA ARG A 15 3.95 -4.00 0.15
C ARG A 15 2.89 -3.56 -0.86
N CYS A 16 3.33 -2.90 -1.91
CA CYS A 16 2.46 -2.38 -2.97
C CYS A 16 2.71 -3.13 -4.27
N ARG A 17 1.64 -3.63 -4.89
CA ARG A 17 1.66 -4.12 -6.28
C ARG A 17 1.33 -2.94 -7.20
N LEU A 18 2.20 -2.63 -8.14
CA LEU A 18 2.04 -1.46 -9.02
C LEU A 18 1.76 -1.83 -10.48
N ASP A 19 1.85 -3.11 -10.85
CA ASP A 19 1.83 -3.53 -12.24
C ASP A 19 0.74 -4.59 -12.52
N GLU A 20 -0.15 -4.29 -13.47
CA GLU A 20 -1.19 -5.20 -13.97
C GLU A 20 -0.61 -6.33 -14.85
N LYS A 21 0.56 -6.15 -15.48
CA LYS A 21 1.13 -7.16 -16.40
C LYS A 21 1.59 -8.43 -15.70
N PHE A 22 1.71 -8.41 -14.37
CA PHE A 22 2.31 -9.50 -13.59
C PHE A 22 1.46 -9.91 -12.39
N TYR A 23 0.13 -9.91 -12.54
CA TYR A 23 -0.83 -10.41 -11.55
C TYR A 23 -0.50 -11.81 -10.99
N ASN A 24 0.30 -12.60 -11.71
CA ASN A 24 0.68 -13.97 -11.34
C ASN A 24 2.12 -14.13 -10.79
N SER A 25 2.86 -13.05 -10.52
CA SER A 25 4.22 -13.15 -9.96
C SER A 25 4.30 -12.55 -8.56
N SER A 26 4.38 -13.43 -7.55
CA SER A 26 4.62 -13.11 -6.13
C SER A 26 5.94 -12.34 -5.85
N ARG A 27 6.71 -11.98 -6.87
CA ARG A 27 8.02 -11.31 -6.78
C ARG A 27 8.02 -9.82 -7.14
N LEU A 28 6.89 -9.22 -7.51
CA LEU A 28 6.80 -7.82 -7.99
C LEU A 28 5.99 -6.90 -7.07
N THR A 29 6.17 -7.05 -5.75
CA THR A 29 5.67 -6.08 -4.78
C THR A 29 6.82 -5.19 -4.33
N TYR A 30 6.62 -3.87 -4.35
CA TYR A 30 7.58 -2.91 -3.85
C TYR A 30 7.33 -2.63 -2.36
N ARG A 31 8.40 -2.48 -1.59
CA ARG A 31 8.28 -2.08 -0.18
C ARG A 31 8.05 -0.57 -0.14
N GLY A 32 7.05 -0.18 0.63
CA GLY A 32 6.69 1.20 0.87
C GLY A 32 6.42 1.47 2.33
N THR A 33 6.24 2.74 2.67
CA THR A 33 5.84 3.20 4.00
C THR A 33 4.67 4.15 3.86
N VAL A 34 3.61 3.93 4.64
CA VAL A 34 2.45 4.82 4.68
C VAL A 34 2.90 6.18 5.22
N LYS A 35 2.74 7.24 4.44
CA LYS A 35 3.07 8.62 4.81
C LYS A 35 1.87 9.37 5.33
N GLU A 36 0.73 9.19 4.69
CA GLU A 36 -0.48 9.94 4.97
C GLU A 36 -1.69 9.00 4.86
N THR A 37 -2.67 9.25 5.71
CA THR A 37 -3.92 8.48 5.77
C THR A 37 -5.09 9.44 5.73
N TYR A 38 -6.02 9.20 4.81
CA TYR A 38 -7.25 9.95 4.64
C TYR A 38 -8.44 8.98 4.70
N PRO A 39 -9.68 9.48 4.87
CA PRO A 39 -10.84 8.61 4.94
C PRO A 39 -11.05 7.72 3.70
N ASP A 40 -10.67 8.23 2.52
CA ASP A 40 -10.91 7.64 1.20
C ASP A 40 -9.66 7.10 0.50
N HIS A 41 -8.46 7.50 0.94
CA HIS A 41 -7.20 7.08 0.35
C HIS A 41 -6.03 7.10 1.34
N ILE A 42 -4.90 6.54 0.93
CA ILE A 42 -3.62 6.63 1.62
C ILE A 42 -2.53 7.05 0.64
N ILE A 43 -1.48 7.67 1.17
CA ILE A 43 -0.26 7.98 0.43
C ILE A 43 0.86 7.10 0.95
N VAL A 44 1.52 6.39 0.03
CA VAL A 44 2.66 5.52 0.34
C VAL A 44 3.92 6.08 -0.32
N ASP A 45 4.98 6.18 0.45
CA ASP A 45 6.34 6.41 -0.05
C ASP A 45 6.95 5.06 -0.44
N ILE A 46 7.15 4.87 -1.73
CA ILE A 46 7.80 3.70 -2.31
C ILE A 46 9.15 4.20 -2.87
N PRO A 47 10.27 4.03 -2.15
CA PRO A 47 11.55 4.64 -2.51
C PRO A 47 12.05 4.32 -3.93
N GLU A 48 11.68 3.15 -4.45
CA GLU A 48 12.06 2.68 -5.78
C GLU A 48 11.21 3.32 -6.91
N ILE A 49 10.10 4.00 -6.57
CA ILE A 49 9.09 4.45 -7.52
C ILE A 49 8.75 5.93 -7.32
N SER A 50 8.18 6.30 -6.17
CA SER A 50 7.74 7.65 -5.85
C SER A 50 7.44 7.80 -4.35
N LYS A 51 7.67 9.00 -3.82
CA LYS A 51 7.36 9.34 -2.42
C LYS A 51 5.87 9.61 -2.17
N HIS A 52 5.06 9.62 -3.21
CA HIS A 52 3.66 10.03 -3.16
C HIS A 52 2.79 9.11 -4.04
N CYS A 53 2.82 7.81 -3.78
CA CYS A 53 1.95 6.85 -4.46
C CYS A 53 0.56 6.86 -3.81
N TRP A 54 -0.46 7.14 -4.61
CA TRP A 54 -1.86 7.24 -4.18
C TRP A 54 -2.57 5.89 -4.25
N PHE A 55 -3.23 5.50 -3.15
CA PHE A 55 -4.08 4.30 -3.11
C PHE A 55 -5.43 4.61 -2.50
N GLU A 56 -6.51 4.21 -3.17
CA GLU A 56 -7.89 4.52 -2.75
C GLU A 56 -8.82 3.31 -2.88
N ASN A 57 -9.90 3.34 -2.10
CA ASN A 57 -10.95 2.34 -2.18
C ASN A 57 -11.53 2.25 -3.59
N ASP A 58 -11.94 1.05 -3.99
CA ASP A 58 -12.59 0.76 -5.28
C ASP A 58 -11.72 1.01 -6.53
N PHE A 59 -10.45 1.38 -6.37
CA PHE A 59 -9.50 1.52 -7.49
C PHE A 59 -8.28 0.61 -7.37
N ASN A 60 -7.49 0.76 -6.31
CA ASN A 60 -6.20 0.07 -6.19
C ASN A 60 -5.82 -0.28 -4.73
N MET A 61 -6.74 -0.14 -3.77
CA MET A 61 -6.47 -0.51 -2.37
C MET A 61 -6.18 -2.01 -2.19
N ASP A 62 -6.74 -2.86 -3.03
CA ASP A 62 -6.47 -4.31 -3.05
C ASP A 62 -5.04 -4.66 -3.47
N CYS A 63 -4.28 -3.67 -3.98
CA CYS A 63 -2.87 -3.80 -4.32
C CYS A 63 -1.93 -3.45 -3.15
N VAL A 64 -2.45 -3.00 -2.00
CA VAL A 64 -1.67 -2.64 -0.82
C VAL A 64 -1.87 -3.69 0.27
N TYR A 65 -0.78 -4.26 0.73
CA TYR A 65 -0.78 -5.24 1.80
C TYR A 65 0.09 -4.74 2.95
N PRO A 66 -0.39 -4.81 4.21
CA PRO A 66 0.48 -4.58 5.35
C PRO A 66 1.64 -5.59 5.31
N GLU A 67 2.87 -5.10 5.49
CA GLU A 67 4.01 -6.00 5.63
C GLU A 67 3.96 -6.58 7.04
N TYR A 68 3.29 -7.72 7.18
CA TYR A 68 3.29 -8.44 8.44
C TYR A 68 4.71 -8.93 8.73
N ASN A 69 5.30 -8.45 9.81
CA ASN A 69 6.27 -9.24 10.55
C ASN A 69 5.47 -10.37 11.19
N PHE A 70 5.37 -11.53 10.51
CA PHE A 70 5.11 -12.77 11.24
C PHE A 70 6.32 -12.99 12.16
N GLN A 71 6.30 -12.36 13.34
CA GLN A 71 7.02 -12.92 14.48
C GLN A 71 6.28 -14.22 14.80
N GLU A 72 6.84 -15.35 14.36
CA GLU A 72 6.62 -16.64 15.03
C GLU A 72 7.08 -16.57 16.49
#